data_AF-A0A075LTB7-F1
#
_entry.id   AF-A0A075LTB7-F1
#
_cell.length_a   1.000
_cell.length_b   1.000
_cell.length_c   1.000
_cell.angle_alpha   90.00
_cell.angle_beta   90.00
_cell.angle_gamma   90.00
#
_symmetry.space_group_name_H-M   'P 1'
#
loop_
_entity.id
_entity.type
_entity.pdbx_description
1 polymer ?
#
loop_
_entity_poly.entity_id
_entity_poly.type
_entity_poly.pdbx_seq_one_letter_code
_entity_poly.pdbx_strand_id
1 'polypeptide(L)'
;MTSPMERLQEKLTKEVLWIYILSLLKERPMYAYELKNKIKEKFGFEPATVSSYVVLYKLEKEGYVTAEWQESETGKPSRKYYALTEKGGKLLKEGTDFIENMVEKLKS
;
A
#
# COMPACT_ATOMS: atom_id res chain seq x y z
N MET A 1 -14.16 21.96 12.21
CA MET A 1 -14.80 20.76 11.64
C MET A 1 -14.11 20.48 10.31
N THR A 2 -13.73 19.24 10.02
CA THR A 2 -13.17 18.89 8.70
C THR A 2 -14.28 18.90 7.65
N SER A 3 -13.97 19.42 6.46
CA SER A 3 -14.89 19.47 5.33
C SER A 3 -15.25 18.06 4.84
N PRO A 4 -16.41 17.87 4.18
CA PRO A 4 -16.75 16.59 3.54
C PRO A 4 -15.67 16.09 2.58
N MET A 5 -15.01 16.99 1.85
CA MET A 5 -13.95 16.63 0.89
C MET A 5 -12.70 16.10 1.59
N GLU A 6 -12.25 16.72 2.69
CA GLU A 6 -11.11 16.24 3.47
C GLU A 6 -11.38 14.83 4.05
N ARG A 7 -12.61 14.59 4.53
CA ARG A 7 -13.00 13.25 5.00
C ARG A 7 -12.94 12.22 3.89
N LEU A 8 -13.40 12.56 2.68
CA LEU A 8 -13.33 11.68 1.52
C LEU A 8 -11.87 11.38 1.15
N GLN A 9 -11.00 12.39 1.11
CA GLN A 9 -9.57 12.19 0.85
C GLN A 9 -8.93 11.25 1.86
N GLU A 10 -9.24 11.40 3.15
CA GLU A 10 -8.70 10.52 4.19
C GLU A 10 -9.18 9.06 4.02
N LYS A 11 -10.46 8.86 3.72
CA LYS A 11 -11.03 7.53 3.47
C LYS A 11 -10.46 6.86 2.22
N LEU A 12 -10.16 7.64 1.18
CA LEU A 12 -9.59 7.11 -0.07
C LEU A 12 -8.06 6.98 -0.05
N THR A 13 -7.36 7.52 0.96
CA THR A 13 -5.90 7.41 1.08
C THR A 13 -5.49 6.51 2.23
N LYS A 14 -5.51 7.03 3.46
CA LYS A 14 -4.95 6.36 4.66
C LYS A 14 -5.70 5.08 5.02
N GLU A 15 -7.02 5.07 4.88
CA GLU A 15 -7.86 3.94 5.32
C GLU A 15 -7.83 2.76 4.34
N VAL A 16 -7.51 3.04 3.07
CA VAL A 16 -7.35 2.03 2.01
C VAL A 16 -5.88 1.91 1.59
N LEU A 17 -4.94 2.18 2.50
CA LEU A 17 -3.49 2.20 2.23
C LEU A 17 -2.96 0.94 1.53
N TRP A 18 -3.60 -0.21 1.77
CA TRP A 18 -3.24 -1.49 1.18
C TRP A 18 -3.17 -1.44 -0.35
N ILE A 19 -4.07 -0.72 -1.03
CA ILE A 19 -4.13 -0.72 -2.50
C ILE A 19 -2.91 -0.03 -3.10
N TYR A 20 -2.44 1.04 -2.45
CA TYR A 20 -1.24 1.77 -2.82
C TYR A 20 0.01 0.92 -2.59
N ILE A 21 0.09 0.22 -1.46
CA ILE A 21 1.18 -0.70 -1.15
C ILE A 21 1.25 -1.82 -2.20
N LEU A 22 0.14 -2.51 -2.46
CA LEU A 22 0.12 -3.59 -3.45
C LEU A 22 0.45 -3.08 -4.86
N SER A 23 -0.03 -1.89 -5.22
CA SER A 23 0.30 -1.25 -6.51
C SER A 23 1.79 -1.01 -6.67
N LEU A 24 2.51 -0.60 -5.61
CA LEU A 24 3.95 -0.39 -5.67
C LEU A 24 4.72 -1.72 -5.66
N LEU A 25 4.26 -2.69 -4.88
CA LEU A 25 4.85 -4.03 -4.83
C LEU A 25 4.68 -4.81 -6.14
N LYS A 26 3.71 -4.42 -6.99
CA LYS A 26 3.58 -4.92 -8.36
C LYS A 26 4.76 -4.52 -9.25
N GLU A 27 5.41 -3.39 -8.97
CA GLU A 27 6.57 -2.92 -9.74
C GLU A 27 7.83 -3.73 -9.37
N ARG A 28 8.07 -3.92 -8.06
CA ARG A 28 9.15 -4.75 -7.52
C ARG A 28 9.00 -4.94 -6.00
N PRO A 29 9.75 -5.88 -5.39
CA PRO A 29 9.86 -5.95 -3.94
C PRO A 29 10.42 -4.67 -3.31
N MET A 30 9.86 -4.27 -2.17
CA MET A 30 10.23 -3.06 -1.43
C MET A 30 10.13 -3.26 0.08
N TYR A 31 10.89 -2.48 0.85
CA TYR A 31 10.77 -2.44 2.32
C TYR A 31 9.86 -1.29 2.77
N ALA A 32 9.33 -1.38 4.00
CA ALA A 32 8.27 -0.50 4.48
C ALA A 32 8.57 1.01 4.38
N TYR A 33 9.80 1.43 4.67
CA TYR A 33 10.19 2.85 4.57
C TYR A 33 10.26 3.33 3.12
N GLU A 34 10.75 2.48 2.20
CA GLU A 34 10.74 2.78 0.78
C GLU A 34 9.32 2.93 0.23
N LEU A 35 8.40 2.03 0.61
CA LEU A 35 6.99 2.12 0.26
C LEU A 35 6.38 3.46 0.70
N LYS A 36 6.62 3.87 1.95
CA LYS A 36 6.16 5.17 2.46
C LYS A 36 6.63 6.34 1.58
N ASN A 37 7.93 6.36 1.23
CA ASN A 37 8.49 7.43 0.41
C ASN A 37 7.89 7.43 -1.00
N LYS A 38 7.74 6.24 -1.60
CA LYS A 38 7.13 6.09 -2.93
C LYS A 38 5.66 6.48 -2.93
N ILE A 39 4.93 6.25 -1.84
CA ILE A 39 3.53 6.69 -1.72
C ILE A 39 3.44 8.22 -1.73
N LYS A 40 4.33 8.90 -0.98
CA LYS A 40 4.42 10.36 -0.98
C LYS A 40 4.77 10.92 -2.35
N GLU A 41 5.78 10.35 -3.01
CA GLU A 41 6.25 10.76 -4.33
C GLU A 41 5.17 10.58 -5.41
N LYS A 42 4.50 9.43 -5.43
CA LYS A 42 3.59 9.04 -6.51
C LYS A 42 2.14 9.50 -6.31
N PHE A 43 1.65 9.51 -5.07
CA PHE A 43 0.24 9.76 -4.76
C PHE A 43 -0.01 11.04 -3.95
N GLY A 44 1.05 11.76 -3.56
CA GLY A 44 0.92 13.08 -2.93
C GLY A 44 0.45 13.07 -1.47
N PHE A 45 0.47 11.91 -0.80
CA PHE A 45 0.15 11.81 0.63
C PHE A 45 1.18 10.96 1.39
N GLU A 46 1.36 11.23 2.67
CA GLU A 46 2.33 10.52 3.51
C GLU A 46 1.59 9.66 4.54
N PRO A 47 1.65 8.31 4.44
CA PRO A 47 1.06 7.45 5.45
C PRO A 47 1.90 7.49 6.74
N ALA A 48 1.25 7.34 7.89
CA ALA A 48 1.95 7.17 9.14
C ALA A 48 2.82 5.89 9.09
N THR A 49 4.03 5.97 9.62
CA THR A 49 4.99 4.85 9.60
C THR A 49 4.37 3.60 10.23
N VAL A 50 3.78 3.73 11.43
CA VAL A 50 3.11 2.63 12.14
C VAL A 50 2.00 2.01 11.29
N SER A 51 1.18 2.82 10.63
CA SER A 51 0.11 2.32 9.76
C SER A 51 0.64 1.48 8.61
N SER A 52 1.76 1.87 7.99
CA SER A 52 2.36 1.11 6.89
C SER A 52 2.80 -0.29 7.34
N TYR A 53 3.44 -0.39 8.52
CA TYR A 53 3.83 -1.68 9.09
C TYR A 53 2.64 -2.55 9.49
N VAL A 54 1.60 -1.96 10.10
CA VAL A 54 0.38 -2.70 10.48
C VAL A 54 -0.33 -3.26 9.24
N VAL A 55 -0.42 -2.47 8.17
CA VAL A 55 -1.04 -2.92 6.90
C VAL A 55 -0.21 -4.02 6.27
N LEU A 56 1.12 -3.87 6.18
CA LEU A 56 2.02 -4.90 5.65
C LEU A 56 1.92 -6.20 6.44
N TYR A 57 1.88 -6.13 7.78
CA TYR A 57 1.72 -7.31 8.63
C TYR A 57 0.40 -8.05 8.35
N LYS A 58 -0.71 -7.33 8.18
CA LYS A 58 -2.00 -7.94 7.81
C LYS A 58 -1.95 -8.58 6.43
N LEU A 59 -1.40 -7.88 5.44
CA LEU A 59 -1.26 -8.40 4.08
C LEU A 59 -0.39 -9.66 4.03
N GLU A 60 0.70 -9.69 4.81
CA GLU A 60 1.59 -10.86 4.93
C GLU A 60 0.85 -12.03 5.60
N LYS A 61 0.21 -11.78 6.74
CA LYS A 61 -0.55 -12.79 7.49
C LYS A 61 -1.66 -13.43 6.64
N GLU A 62 -2.28 -12.65 5.75
CA GLU A 62 -3.35 -13.12 4.86
C GLU A 62 -2.82 -13.65 3.51
N GLY A 63 -1.50 -13.64 3.29
CA GLY A 63 -0.86 -14.21 2.10
C GLY A 63 -0.95 -13.36 0.83
N TYR A 64 -1.26 -12.06 0.94
CA TYR A 64 -1.25 -11.13 -0.19
C TYR A 64 0.16 -10.64 -0.54
N VAL A 65 1.08 -10.72 0.41
CA VAL A 65 2.50 -10.45 0.19
C VAL A 65 3.33 -11.54 0.85
N THR A 66 4.50 -11.87 0.30
CA THR A 66 5.56 -12.58 1.03
C THR A 66 6.52 -11.56 1.63
N ALA A 67 7.33 -12.01 2.57
CA ALA A 67 8.39 -11.17 3.11
C ALA A 67 9.67 -11.93 3.41
N GLU A 68 10.79 -11.30 3.10
CA GLU A 68 12.14 -11.85 3.26
C GLU A 68 13.03 -10.84 3.97
N TRP A 69 13.83 -11.31 4.92
CA TRP A 69 14.85 -10.50 5.54
C TRP A 69 16.10 -10.50 4.66
N GLN A 70 16.52 -9.32 4.25
CA GLN A 70 17.79 -9.13 3.58
C GLN A 70 18.80 -8.54 4.55
N GLU A 71 19.92 -9.25 4.70
CA GLU A 71 21.09 -8.73 5.37
C GLU A 71 21.57 -7.50 4.63
N SER A 72 21.91 -6.46 5.39
CA SER A 72 22.50 -5.27 4.79
C SER A 72 24.02 -5.38 4.85
N GLU A 73 24.69 -4.66 3.95
CA GLU A 73 26.14 -4.45 4.02
C GLU A 73 26.56 -4.02 5.44
N THR A 74 27.79 -4.37 5.82
CA THR A 74 28.38 -4.15 7.14
C THR A 74 28.02 -2.77 7.71
N GLY A 75 27.28 -2.75 8.82
CA GLY A 75 26.91 -1.53 9.56
C GLY A 75 25.50 -0.97 9.29
N LYS A 76 24.70 -1.57 8.39
CA LYS A 76 23.29 -1.19 8.18
C LYS A 76 22.33 -2.20 8.84
N PRO A 77 21.17 -1.76 9.36
CA PRO A 77 20.18 -2.67 9.94
C PRO A 77 19.52 -3.52 8.85
N SER A 78 19.32 -4.80 9.13
CA SER A 78 18.59 -5.73 8.25
C SER A 78 17.21 -5.18 7.88
N ARG A 79 16.81 -5.39 6.63
CA ARG A 79 15.55 -4.87 6.09
C ARG A 79 14.65 -6.02 5.69
N LYS A 80 13.38 -5.92 6.10
CA LYS A 80 12.33 -6.83 5.64
C LYS A 80 11.75 -6.30 4.33
N TYR A 81 12.01 -7.02 3.24
CA TYR A 81 11.46 -6.74 1.92
C TYR A 81 10.17 -7.52 1.74
N TYR A 82 9.17 -6.89 1.15
CA TYR A 82 7.89 -7.49 0.83
C TYR A 82 7.78 -7.66 -0.68
N ALA A 83 7.21 -8.77 -1.13
CA ALA A 83 6.95 -9.04 -2.54
C ALA A 83 5.48 -9.38 -2.75
N LEU A 84 4.92 -8.95 -3.88
CA LEU A 84 3.52 -9.21 -4.22
C LEU A 84 3.31 -10.69 -4.55
N THR A 85 2.27 -11.32 -3.99
CA THR A 85 1.86 -12.67 -4.40
C THR A 85 0.83 -12.62 -5.52
N GLU A 86 0.55 -13.75 -6.18
CA GLU A 86 -0.57 -13.84 -7.11
C GLU A 86 -1.91 -13.47 -6.45
N LYS A 87 -2.11 -13.90 -5.20
CA LYS A 87 -3.30 -13.54 -4.40
C LYS A 87 -3.38 -12.03 -4.18
N GLY A 88 -2.25 -11.39 -3.85
CA GLY A 88 -2.14 -9.93 -3.74
C GLY A 88 -2.45 -9.22 -5.05
N GLY A 89 -1.95 -9.75 -6.17
CA GLY A 89 -2.24 -9.22 -7.50
C GLY A 89 -3.73 -9.27 -7.87
N LYS A 90 -4.43 -10.36 -7.51
CA LYS A 90 -5.89 -10.49 -7.68
C LYS A 90 -6.63 -9.47 -6.82
N LEU A 91 -6.28 -9.35 -5.54
CA LEU A 91 -6.88 -8.36 -4.62
C LEU A 91 -6.70 -6.92 -5.13
N LEU A 92 -5.50 -6.59 -5.62
CA LEU A 92 -5.23 -5.28 -6.22
C LEU A 92 -6.16 -5.02 -7.40
N LYS A 93 -6.30 -5.99 -8.32
CA LYS A 93 -7.19 -5.87 -9.48
C LYS A 93 -8.65 -5.68 -9.06
N GLU A 94 -9.14 -6.52 -8.15
CA GLU A 94 -10.51 -6.41 -7.63
C GLU A 94 -10.78 -5.04 -7.01
N GLY A 95 -9.82 -4.50 -6.25
CA GLY A 95 -9.90 -3.17 -5.68
C GLY A 95 -9.94 -2.05 -6.71
N THR A 96 -9.06 -2.08 -7.72
CA THR A 96 -9.03 -1.06 -8.76
C THR A 96 -10.29 -1.09 -9.62
N ASP A 97 -10.74 -2.28 -10.00
CA ASP A 97 -11.96 -2.46 -10.79
C ASP A 97 -13.17 -1.93 -10.01
N PHE A 98 -13.25 -2.19 -8.70
CA PHE A 98 -14.34 -1.67 -7.86
C PHE A 98 -14.38 -0.13 -7.83
N ILE A 99 -13.22 0.51 -7.66
CA ILE A 99 -13.12 1.98 -7.63
C ILE A 99 -13.51 2.57 -8.98
N GLU A 100 -13.00 2.02 -10.08
CA GLU A 100 -13.30 2.46 -11.44
C GLU A 100 -14.81 2.41 -11.72
N ASN A 101 -15.44 1.26 -11.47
CA ASN A 101 -16.88 1.08 -11.61
C ASN A 101 -17.70 2.05 -10.74
N MET A 102 -17.23 2.37 -9.53
CA MET A 102 -17.92 3.33 -8.67
C MET A 102 -17.83 4.76 -9.21
N VAL A 103 -16.66 5.16 -9.72
CA VAL A 103 -16.47 6.47 -10.33
C VAL A 103 -17.33 6.62 -11.58
N GLU A 104 -17.46 5.57 -12.40
CA GLU A 104 -18.37 5.57 -13.56
C GLU A 104 -19.82 5.81 -13.15
N LYS A 105 -20.32 5.06 -12.15
CA LYS A 105 -21.70 5.19 -11.64
C LYS A 105 -21.99 6.54 -10.98
N LEU A 106 -20.99 7.22 -10.44
CA LEU A 106 -21.15 8.57 -9.87
C LEU A 106 -21.21 9.67 -10.95
N LYS A 107 -20.73 9.38 -12.16
CA LYS A 107 -20.72 10.31 -13.30
C LYS A 107 -21.92 10.14 -14.24
N SER A 108 -22.54 8.96 -14.24
CA SER A 108 -23.81 8.70 -14.93
C SER A 108 -24.97 9.39 -14.25
#